data_AF-A0A8S3GG69-F1
#
_entry.id   AF-A0A8S3GG69-F1
#
_cell.length_a   1.000
_cell.length_b   1.000
_cell.length_c   1.000
_cell.angle_alpha   90.00
_cell.angle_beta   90.00
_cell.angle_gamma   90.00
#
_symmetry.space_group_name_H-M   'P 1'
#
loop_
_entity.id
_entity.type
_entity.pdbx_description
1 polymer ?
#
loop_
_entity_poly.entity_id
_entity_poly.type
_entity_poly.pdbx_seq_one_letter_code
_entity_poly.pdbx_strand_id
1 'polypeptide(L)'
;NETDIDEWLFDLNNLFSLMKLKDETKILETMGKLTGPALRWYQENLRSFTKWDDAEKALRDRFKEFTLGSQLMHEFFQLYQDENQSITSFYENVIRKYRKARQFITEQQVITVLQSGVKLSLKEYLIRNEKDIRKPEEWLQIAREEEYIQNRIQQQRNNFYYETKK
;
A
#
# COMPACT_ATOMS: atom_id res chain seq x y z
N ASN A 1 -5.35 -10.65 12.02
CA ASN A 1 -4.96 -11.65 11.02
C ASN A 1 -5.39 -11.14 9.67
N GLU A 2 -4.44 -10.71 8.85
CA GLU A 2 -4.63 -10.27 7.47
C GLU A 2 -4.67 -11.50 6.54
N THR A 3 -5.57 -12.44 6.80
CA THR A 3 -5.76 -13.58 5.90
C THR A 3 -6.60 -13.13 4.71
N ASP A 4 -6.20 -13.53 3.50
CA ASP A 4 -7.00 -13.29 2.30
C ASP A 4 -8.41 -13.88 2.51
N ILE A 5 -9.45 -13.10 2.21
CA ILE A 5 -10.83 -13.56 2.34
C ILE A 5 -11.08 -14.78 1.44
N ASP A 6 -10.41 -14.85 0.30
CA ASP A 6 -10.55 -15.95 -0.65
C ASP A 6 -9.95 -17.24 -0.06
N GLU A 7 -8.82 -17.15 0.66
CA GLU A 7 -8.18 -18.27 1.36
C GLU A 7 -8.99 -18.70 2.59
N TRP A 8 -9.46 -17.74 3.39
CA TRP A 8 -10.28 -18.02 4.57
C TRP A 8 -11.60 -18.71 4.21
N LEU A 9 -12.28 -18.25 3.15
CA LEU A 9 -13.50 -18.89 2.65
C LEU A 9 -13.22 -20.29 2.08
N PHE A 10 -12.07 -20.50 1.44
CA PHE A 10 -11.67 -21.82 0.94
C PHE A 10 -11.52 -22.84 2.10
N ASP A 11 -10.77 -22.48 3.14
CA ASP A 11 -10.59 -23.33 4.32
C ASP A 11 -11.92 -23.63 5.03
N LEU A 12 -12.78 -22.61 5.12
CA LEU A 12 -14.09 -22.74 5.72
C LEU A 12 -15.00 -23.68 4.93
N ASN A 13 -15.01 -23.56 3.60
CA ASN A 13 -15.75 -24.46 2.71
C ASN A 13 -15.26 -25.91 2.78
N ASN A 14 -13.95 -26.12 2.90
CA ASN A 14 -13.38 -27.44 3.10
C ASN A 14 -13.84 -28.06 4.42
N LEU A 15 -13.79 -27.29 5.52
CA LEU A 15 -14.29 -27.72 6.82
C LEU A 15 -15.78 -28.10 6.78
N PHE A 16 -16.61 -27.24 6.18
CA PHE A 16 -18.04 -27.48 6.05
C PHE A 16 -18.36 -28.71 5.20
N SER A 17 -17.56 -28.97 4.16
CA SER A 17 -17.68 -30.15 3.32
C SER A 17 -17.32 -31.43 4.08
N LEU A 18 -16.24 -31.41 4.86
CA LEU A 18 -15.84 -32.54 5.73
C LEU A 18 -16.92 -32.86 6.77
N MET A 19 -17.52 -31.82 7.35
CA MET A 19 -18.58 -31.95 8.35
C MET A 19 -19.97 -32.20 7.74
N LYS A 20 -20.12 -32.14 6.41
CA LYS A 20 -21.39 -32.28 5.68
C LYS A 20 -22.48 -31.33 6.19
N LEU A 21 -22.09 -30.08 6.48
CA LEU A 21 -23.03 -29.09 7.01
C LEU A 21 -24.06 -28.67 5.94
N LYS A 22 -25.29 -28.43 6.38
CA LYS A 22 -26.32 -27.76 5.57
C LYS A 22 -26.09 -26.25 5.59
N ASP A 23 -26.61 -25.55 4.59
CA ASP A 23 -26.40 -24.12 4.42
C ASP A 23 -26.79 -23.28 5.64
N GLU A 24 -27.93 -23.58 6.26
CA GLU A 24 -28.35 -22.93 7.51
C GLU A 24 -27.29 -23.04 8.62
N THR A 25 -26.71 -24.24 8.78
CA THR A 25 -25.66 -24.50 9.76
C THR A 25 -24.36 -23.78 9.37
N LYS A 26 -23.98 -23.79 8.10
CA LYS A 26 -22.79 -23.05 7.60
C LYS A 26 -22.89 -21.56 7.92
N ILE A 27 -24.05 -20.95 7.68
CA ILE A 27 -24.30 -19.53 7.93
C ILE A 27 -24.15 -19.21 9.43
N LEU A 28 -24.68 -20.04 10.31
CA LEU A 28 -24.57 -19.87 11.76
C LEU A 28 -23.15 -20.12 12.29
N GLU A 29 -22.51 -21.19 11.84
CA GLU A 29 -21.12 -21.52 12.21
C GLU A 29 -20.15 -20.41 11.80
N THR A 30 -20.38 -19.80 10.65
CA THR A 30 -19.59 -18.66 10.17
C THR A 30 -19.70 -17.46 11.11
N MET A 31 -20.89 -17.17 11.63
CA MET A 31 -21.07 -16.12 12.64
C MET A 31 -20.18 -16.35 13.87
N GLY A 32 -20.07 -17.60 14.34
CA GLY A 32 -19.22 -17.96 15.49
C GLY A 32 -17.71 -17.78 15.25
N LYS A 33 -17.27 -17.69 14.00
CA LYS A 33 -15.87 -17.50 13.62
C LYS A 33 -15.51 -16.03 13.37
N LEU A 34 -16.50 -15.15 13.24
CA LEU A 34 -16.31 -13.72 13.05
C LEU A 34 -16.19 -13.01 14.40
N THR A 35 -15.42 -11.93 14.42
CA THR A 35 -15.25 -11.10 15.63
C THR A 35 -15.31 -9.61 15.28
N GLY A 36 -15.56 -8.77 16.29
CA GLY A 36 -15.47 -7.31 16.15
C GLY A 36 -16.40 -6.73 15.07
N PRO A 37 -15.92 -5.79 14.23
CA PRO A 37 -16.71 -5.17 13.17
C PRO A 37 -17.25 -6.15 12.13
N ALA A 38 -16.52 -7.23 11.83
CA ALA A 38 -16.94 -8.24 10.86
C ALA A 38 -18.17 -9.01 11.37
N LEU A 39 -18.18 -9.36 12.66
CA LEU A 39 -19.33 -10.00 13.30
C LEU A 39 -20.57 -9.10 13.28
N ARG A 40 -20.42 -7.81 13.63
CA ARG A 40 -21.55 -6.86 13.63
C ARG A 40 -22.18 -6.73 12.26
N TRP A 41 -21.35 -6.52 11.23
CA TRP A 41 -21.83 -6.45 9.85
C TRP A 41 -22.55 -7.75 9.43
N TYR A 42 -22.00 -8.91 9.76
CA TYR A 42 -22.61 -10.19 9.43
C TYR A 42 -23.96 -10.39 10.12
N GLN A 43 -24.08 -9.98 11.39
CA GLN A 43 -25.34 -10.03 12.14
C GLN A 43 -26.42 -9.12 11.55
N GLU A 44 -26.06 -7.92 11.10
CA GLU A 44 -26.98 -6.98 10.44
C GLU A 44 -27.51 -7.53 9.11
N ASN A 45 -26.71 -8.33 8.42
CA ASN A 45 -27.06 -8.92 7.12
C ASN A 45 -27.57 -10.36 7.24
N LEU A 46 -27.58 -10.97 8.42
CA LEU A 46 -27.86 -12.39 8.61
C LEU A 46 -29.19 -12.84 7.99
N ARG A 47 -30.21 -11.97 8.03
CA ARG A 47 -31.55 -12.25 7.49
C ARG A 47 -31.61 -12.31 5.96
N SER A 48 -30.62 -11.76 5.25
CA SER A 48 -30.56 -11.82 3.79
C SER A 48 -29.91 -13.11 3.28
N PHE A 49 -29.25 -13.87 4.16
CA PHE A 49 -28.58 -15.12 3.80
C PHE A 49 -29.54 -16.31 3.93
N THR A 50 -29.97 -16.85 2.79
CA THR A 50 -30.82 -18.06 2.75
C THR A 50 -30.09 -19.29 2.23
N LYS A 51 -29.07 -19.08 1.38
CA LYS A 51 -28.14 -20.10 0.91
C LYS A 51 -26.73 -19.72 1.30
N TRP A 52 -25.88 -20.72 1.44
CA TRP A 52 -24.48 -20.48 1.78
C TRP A 52 -23.78 -19.65 0.70
N ASP A 53 -24.07 -19.90 -0.58
CA ASP A 53 -23.49 -19.17 -1.71
C ASP A 53 -23.76 -17.65 -1.63
N ASP A 54 -24.94 -17.24 -1.12
CA ASP A 54 -25.28 -15.83 -0.94
C ASP A 54 -24.43 -15.19 0.16
N ALA A 55 -24.26 -15.90 1.28
CA ALA A 55 -23.43 -15.46 2.40
C ALA A 55 -21.95 -15.41 2.02
N GLU A 56 -21.46 -16.44 1.33
CA GLU A 56 -20.08 -16.51 0.83
C GLU A 56 -19.77 -15.34 -0.10
N LYS A 57 -20.65 -15.08 -1.08
CA LYS A 57 -20.49 -13.96 -2.00
C LYS A 57 -20.48 -12.63 -1.26
N ALA A 58 -21.41 -12.41 -0.33
CA ALA A 58 -21.48 -11.18 0.42
C ALA A 58 -20.24 -10.95 1.31
N LEU A 59 -19.74 -12.00 1.96
CA LEU A 59 -18.47 -11.97 2.71
C LEU A 59 -17.31 -11.63 1.78
N ARG A 60 -17.21 -12.31 0.65
CA ARG A 60 -16.16 -12.07 -0.35
C ARG A 60 -16.18 -10.62 -0.81
N ASP A 61 -17.32 -10.12 -1.28
CA ASP A 61 -17.45 -8.74 -1.77
C ASP A 61 -17.11 -7.72 -0.67
N ARG A 62 -17.59 -7.93 0.56
CA ARG A 62 -17.36 -7.04 1.69
C ARG A 62 -15.89 -6.95 2.10
N PHE A 63 -15.20 -8.08 2.17
CA PHE A 63 -13.85 -8.14 2.75
C PHE A 63 -12.75 -8.16 1.68
N LYS A 64 -13.05 -8.45 0.42
CA LYS A 64 -12.08 -8.40 -0.69
C LYS A 64 -11.61 -6.99 -0.98
N GLU A 65 -12.51 -6.00 -0.94
CA GLU A 65 -12.12 -4.60 -1.06
C GLU A 65 -11.24 -4.15 0.11
N PHE A 66 -11.49 -4.68 1.31
CA PHE A 66 -10.69 -4.38 2.49
C PHE A 66 -9.27 -4.97 2.38
N THR A 67 -9.15 -6.24 1.95
CA THR A 67 -7.85 -6.91 1.75
C THR A 67 -7.06 -6.27 0.62
N LEU A 68 -7.70 -5.95 -0.50
CA LEU A 68 -7.03 -5.27 -1.61
C LEU A 68 -6.57 -3.86 -1.20
N GLY A 69 -7.41 -3.12 -0.48
CA GLY A 69 -7.08 -1.79 0.00
C GLY A 69 -5.94 -1.80 1.02
N SER A 70 -5.95 -2.73 1.98
CA SER A 70 -4.88 -2.86 2.97
C SER A 70 -3.55 -3.26 2.32
N GLN A 71 -3.55 -4.20 1.38
CA GLN A 71 -2.37 -4.60 0.63
C GLN A 71 -1.80 -3.44 -0.19
N LEU A 72 -2.64 -2.73 -0.93
CA LEU A 72 -2.22 -1.58 -1.73
C LEU A 72 -1.64 -0.46 -0.86
N MET A 73 -2.23 -0.18 0.30
CA MET A 73 -1.69 0.80 1.25
C MET A 73 -0.36 0.32 1.83
N HIS A 74 -0.27 -0.94 2.27
CA HIS A 74 0.96 -1.51 2.82
C HIS A 74 2.10 -1.43 1.82
N GLU A 75 1.89 -1.89 0.58
CA GLU A 75 2.88 -1.77 -0.50
C GLU A 75 3.29 -0.32 -0.76
N PHE A 76 2.34 0.62 -0.70
CA PHE A 76 2.61 2.03 -0.96
C PHE A 76 3.52 2.66 0.09
N PHE A 77 3.28 2.37 1.38
CA PHE A 77 4.10 2.92 2.47
C PHE A 77 5.48 2.26 2.60
N GLN A 78 5.74 1.17 1.88
CA GLN A 78 7.04 0.51 1.80
C GLN A 78 7.91 1.00 0.63
N LEU A 79 7.46 2.00 -0.13
CA LEU A 79 8.23 2.52 -1.26
C LEU A 79 9.47 3.31 -0.80
N TYR A 80 10.63 2.95 -1.34
CA TYR A 80 11.89 3.66 -1.17
C TYR A 80 12.61 3.80 -2.52
N GLN A 81 13.51 4.78 -2.61
CA GLN A 81 14.35 5.03 -3.77
C GLN A 81 15.59 4.11 -3.70
N ASP A 82 15.79 3.27 -4.71
CA ASP A 82 16.99 2.43 -4.80
C ASP A 82 18.26 3.27 -5.01
N GLU A 83 19.41 2.77 -4.55
CA GLU A 83 20.71 3.48 -4.61
C GLU A 83 21.08 4.00 -6.00
N ASN A 84 20.72 3.27 -7.07
CA ASN A 84 21.02 3.63 -8.45
C ASN A 84 19.81 4.24 -9.20
N GLN A 85 18.67 4.38 -8.54
CA GLN A 85 17.46 4.94 -9.15
C GLN A 85 17.51 6.47 -9.15
N SER A 86 17.15 7.10 -10.26
CA SER A 86 16.99 8.57 -10.34
C SER A 86 15.74 9.04 -9.60
N ILE A 87 15.75 10.29 -9.16
CA ILE A 87 14.61 10.88 -8.44
C ILE A 87 13.32 10.87 -9.27
N THR A 88 13.46 11.04 -10.59
CA THR A 88 12.32 11.01 -11.52
C THR A 88 11.74 9.61 -11.63
N SER A 89 12.57 8.58 -11.75
CA SER A 89 12.10 7.19 -11.81
C SER A 89 11.41 6.76 -10.51
N PHE A 90 11.96 7.18 -9.36
CA PHE A 90 11.34 6.95 -8.06
C PHE A 90 9.96 7.62 -7.96
N TYR A 91 9.88 8.92 -8.30
CA TYR A 91 8.63 9.65 -8.32
C TYR A 91 7.58 8.99 -9.23
N GLU A 92 7.95 8.62 -10.45
CA GLU A 92 7.05 7.95 -11.39
C GLU A 92 6.51 6.62 -10.83
N ASN A 93 7.36 5.85 -10.13
CA ASN A 93 6.94 4.63 -9.47
C ASN A 93 5.90 4.91 -8.36
N VAL A 94 6.16 5.91 -7.52
CA VAL A 94 5.23 6.33 -6.46
C VAL A 94 3.90 6.79 -7.06
N ILE A 95 3.91 7.65 -8.08
CA ILE A 95 2.68 8.12 -8.73
C ILE A 95 1.91 6.97 -9.40
N ARG A 96 2.61 6.02 -10.03
CA ARG A 96 1.99 4.83 -10.63
C ARG A 96 1.27 3.97 -9.58
N LYS A 97 1.88 3.76 -8.40
CA LYS A 97 1.28 3.02 -7.29
C LYS A 97 0.13 3.83 -6.66
N TYR A 98 0.29 5.14 -6.50
CA TYR A 98 -0.76 6.05 -6.03
C TYR A 98 -2.01 5.99 -6.91
N ARG A 99 -1.88 6.02 -8.24
CA ARG A 99 -3.01 5.92 -9.17
C ARG A 99 -3.85 4.65 -8.95
N LYS A 100 -3.22 3.53 -8.57
CA LYS A 100 -3.90 2.27 -8.27
C LYS A 100 -4.59 2.28 -6.90
N ALA A 101 -4.06 3.04 -5.96
CA ALA A 101 -4.54 3.12 -4.58
C ALA A 101 -5.26 4.45 -4.28
N ARG A 102 -5.67 5.22 -5.30
CA ARG A 102 -6.17 6.60 -5.16
C ARG A 102 -7.38 6.73 -4.24
N GLN A 103 -8.19 5.68 -4.14
CA GLN A 103 -9.36 5.63 -3.26
C GLN A 103 -9.00 5.49 -1.76
N PHE A 104 -7.76 5.11 -1.44
CA PHE A 104 -7.30 4.86 -0.07
C PHE A 104 -6.21 5.82 0.40
N ILE A 105 -5.57 6.55 -0.53
CA ILE A 105 -4.37 7.34 -0.26
C ILE A 105 -4.63 8.81 -0.61
N THR A 106 -4.20 9.70 0.26
CA THR A 106 -4.27 11.16 0.09
C THR A 106 -2.99 11.72 -0.53
N GLU A 107 -3.04 12.88 -1.18
CA GLU A 107 -1.84 13.55 -1.72
C GLU A 107 -0.81 13.85 -0.63
N GLN A 108 -1.25 14.17 0.59
CA GLN A 108 -0.34 14.37 1.72
C GLN A 108 0.45 13.10 2.05
N GLN A 109 -0.20 11.93 2.04
CA GLN A 109 0.49 10.65 2.25
C GLN A 109 1.46 10.32 1.11
N VAL A 110 1.15 10.74 -0.13
CA VAL A 110 2.09 10.65 -1.25
C VAL A 110 3.35 11.47 -0.97
N ILE A 111 3.20 12.73 -0.53
CA ILE A 111 4.32 13.59 -0.17
C ILE A 111 5.14 12.97 0.97
N THR A 112 4.49 12.43 2.00
CA THR A 112 5.17 11.74 3.10
C THR A 112 6.00 10.56 2.61
N VAL A 113 5.48 9.71 1.72
CA VAL A 113 6.23 8.58 1.15
C VAL A 113 7.39 9.07 0.29
N LEU A 114 7.19 10.13 -0.51
CA LEU A 114 8.27 10.73 -1.29
C LEU A 114 9.40 11.26 -0.37
N GLN A 115 9.06 11.97 0.71
CA GLN A 115 10.04 12.51 1.66
C GLN A 115 10.73 11.45 2.51
N SER A 116 10.01 10.40 2.92
CA SER A 116 10.55 9.37 3.80
C SER A 116 11.38 8.34 3.04
N GLY A 117 10.95 8.00 1.82
CA GLY A 117 11.52 6.97 0.95
C GLY A 117 12.66 7.45 0.04
N VAL A 118 12.88 8.75 -0.09
CA VAL A 118 14.03 9.29 -0.85
C VAL A 118 15.37 8.92 -0.21
N LYS A 119 16.43 8.83 -1.02
CA LYS A 119 17.80 8.60 -0.54
C LYS A 119 18.20 9.60 0.54
N LEU A 120 19.00 9.12 1.50
CA LEU A 120 19.52 9.93 2.60
C LEU A 120 20.23 11.20 2.13
N SER A 121 20.94 11.14 1.01
CA SER A 121 21.66 12.31 0.47
C SER A 121 20.74 13.48 0.14
N LEU A 122 19.51 13.21 -0.34
CA LEU A 122 18.53 14.23 -0.71
C LEU A 122 17.57 14.56 0.44
N LYS A 123 17.43 13.65 1.40
CA LYS A 123 16.40 13.68 2.44
C LYS A 123 16.43 14.94 3.30
N GLU A 124 17.60 15.33 3.79
CA GLU A 124 17.71 16.52 4.65
C GLU A 124 17.32 17.80 3.92
N TYR A 125 17.72 17.94 2.64
CA TYR A 125 17.39 19.10 1.84
C TYR A 125 15.87 19.21 1.61
N LEU A 126 15.22 18.09 1.30
CA LEU A 126 13.79 18.06 1.06
C LEU A 126 12.95 18.32 2.32
N ILE A 127 13.41 17.87 3.49
CA ILE A 127 12.75 18.19 4.77
C ILE A 127 12.84 19.68 5.08
N ARG A 128 13.98 20.33 4.82
CA ARG A 128 14.13 21.77 5.08
C ARG A 128 13.20 22.63 4.21
N ASN A 129 12.89 22.17 3.00
CA ASN A 129 12.01 22.85 2.05
C ASN A 129 10.56 22.32 2.09
N GLU A 130 10.19 21.53 3.11
CA GLU A 130 8.85 20.93 3.21
C GLU A 130 7.71 21.95 3.15
N LYS A 131 7.92 23.17 3.67
CA LYS A 131 6.91 24.24 3.67
C LYS A 131 6.49 24.69 2.27
N ASP A 132 7.35 24.47 1.29
CA ASP A 132 7.14 24.84 -0.11
C ASP A 132 6.52 23.69 -0.92
N ILE A 133 6.26 22.54 -0.28
CA ILE A 133 5.75 21.32 -0.92
C ILE A 133 4.32 21.08 -0.46
N ARG A 134 3.36 21.42 -1.31
CA ARG A 134 1.93 21.16 -1.11
C ARG A 134 1.40 20.09 -2.05
N LYS A 135 2.12 19.84 -3.15
CA LYS A 135 1.76 18.84 -4.16
C LYS A 135 2.95 17.95 -4.52
N PRO A 136 2.70 16.69 -4.95
CA PRO A 136 3.77 15.80 -5.41
C PRO A 136 4.62 16.39 -6.54
N GLU A 137 4.05 17.19 -7.44
CA GLU A 137 4.78 17.81 -8.55
C GLU A 137 5.78 18.85 -8.07
N GLU A 138 5.42 19.62 -7.04
CA GLU A 138 6.31 20.61 -6.40
C GLU A 138 7.48 19.90 -5.70
N TRP A 139 7.21 18.77 -5.04
CA TRP A 139 8.25 17.91 -4.47
C TRP A 139 9.26 17.47 -5.55
N LEU A 140 8.77 17.02 -6.72
CA LEU A 140 9.63 16.55 -7.80
C LEU A 140 10.52 17.67 -8.35
N GLN A 141 9.99 18.89 -8.47
CA GLN A 141 10.77 20.02 -8.96
C GLN A 141 11.97 20.30 -8.06
N ILE A 142 11.74 20.43 -6.75
CA ILE A 142 12.79 20.68 -5.76
C ILE A 142 13.80 19.52 -5.72
N ALA A 143 13.30 18.28 -5.75
CA ALA A 143 14.15 17.09 -5.66
C ALA A 143 15.06 16.89 -6.89
N ARG A 144 14.59 17.29 -8.09
CA ARG A 144 15.39 17.27 -9.32
C ARG A 144 16.53 18.28 -9.30
N GLU A 145 16.25 19.48 -8.82
CA GLU A 145 17.27 20.53 -8.70
C GLU A 145 18.39 20.09 -7.75
N GLU A 146 18.03 19.52 -6.60
CA GLU A 146 19.00 18.99 -5.64
C GLU A 146 19.78 17.79 -6.18
N GLU A 147 19.12 16.82 -6.82
CA GLU A 147 19.80 15.66 -7.43
C GLU A 147 20.83 16.12 -8.49
N TYR A 148 20.50 17.13 -9.29
CA TYR A 148 21.43 17.71 -10.26
C TYR A 148 22.65 18.36 -9.59
N ILE A 149 22.43 19.14 -8.51
CA ILE A 149 23.52 19.79 -7.76
C ILE A 149 24.45 18.74 -7.14
N GLN A 150 23.91 17.70 -6.50
CA GLN A 150 24.70 16.64 -5.88
C GLN A 150 25.53 15.86 -6.91
N ASN A 151 24.93 15.52 -8.06
CA ASN A 151 25.62 14.84 -9.15
C ASN A 151 26.80 15.67 -9.68
N ARG A 152 26.64 17.00 -9.81
CA ARG A 152 27.73 17.90 -10.22
C ARG A 152 28.86 17.96 -9.19
N ILE A 153 28.53 18.06 -7.92
CA ILE A 153 29.52 18.07 -6.83
C ILE A 153 30.31 16.75 -6.82
N GLN A 154 29.63 15.62 -7.00
CA GLN A 154 30.27 14.31 -7.04
C GLN A 154 31.21 14.17 -8.24
N GLN A 155 30.80 14.64 -9.43
CA GLN A 155 31.66 14.64 -10.62
C GLN A 155 32.92 15.49 -10.43
N GLN A 156 32.80 16.69 -9.84
CA GLN A 156 33.95 17.55 -9.55
C GLN A 156 34.93 16.89 -8.57
N ARG A 157 34.42 16.27 -7.51
CA ARG A 157 35.25 15.51 -6.55
C ARG A 157 35.99 14.35 -7.21
N ASN A 158 35.29 13.59 -8.05
CA ASN A 158 35.89 12.47 -8.77
C ASN A 158 37.03 12.96 -9.68
N ASN A 159 36.80 14.03 -10.44
CA ASN A 159 37.81 14.60 -11.35
C ASN A 159 39.07 15.06 -10.59
N PHE A 160 38.91 15.76 -9.46
CA PHE A 160 40.03 16.20 -8.63
C PHE A 160 40.86 15.04 -8.06
N TYR A 161 40.20 13.92 -7.73
CA TYR A 161 40.87 12.71 -7.23
C TYR A 161 41.72 12.02 -8.32
N TYR A 162 41.29 12.09 -9.59
CA TYR A 162 42.07 11.55 -10.71
C TYR A 162 43.24 12.45 -11.12
N GLU A 163 43.10 13.78 -10.96
CA GLU A 163 44.18 14.74 -11.23
C GLU A 163 45.31 14.68 -10.19
N THR A 164 44.99 14.39 -8.92
CA THR A 164 45.98 14.28 -7.84
C THR A 164 46.69 12.93 -7.75
N LYS A 165 46.24 11.93 -8.51
CA LYS A 165 46.85 10.58 -8.59
C LYS A 165 47.68 10.33 -9.87
N LYS A 166 47.76 11.31 -10.77
CA LYS A 166 48.70 11.32 -11.90
C LYS A 166 49.98 12.01 -11.51
#